data_AF-A0AAU7UFC8-F1
#
_entry.id   AF-A0AAU7UFC8-F1
#
_cell.length_a   1.000
_cell.length_b   1.000
_cell.length_c   1.000
_cell.angle_alpha   90.00
_cell.angle_beta   90.00
_cell.angle_gamma   90.00
#
_symmetry.space_group_name_H-M   'P 1'
#
loop_
_entity.id
_entity.type
_entity.pdbx_description
1 polymer ?
#
loop_
_entity_poly.entity_id
_entity_poly.type
_entity_poly.pdbx_seq_one_letter_code
_entity_poly.pdbx_strand_id
1 'polypeptide(L)'
;MKNAKRTQGFTLIELLIVIAIIGILAAVLIPNLLNARKSANNTAAQSYLRNAVTAAESARSNGISITSSTICTNPSLLGGNYPSSVTACYINQSANGTVGYVTSSNSQSYQFDGSTVVSSSTAALPTLP
;
A
#
# COMPACT_ATOMS: atom_id res chain seq x y z
N MET A 1 11.77 31.70 -57.32
CA MET A 1 12.79 30.64 -57.09
C MET A 1 12.26 29.73 -55.98
N LYS A 2 11.90 28.47 -56.28
CA LYS A 2 11.31 27.54 -55.30
C LYS A 2 12.45 26.75 -54.63
N ASN A 3 12.75 27.07 -53.38
CA ASN A 3 13.69 26.30 -52.56
C ASN A 3 13.08 24.92 -52.25
N ALA A 4 13.66 23.86 -52.81
CA ALA A 4 13.31 22.49 -52.46
C ALA A 4 13.86 22.18 -51.06
N LYS A 5 12.99 22.13 -50.04
CA LYS A 5 13.35 21.62 -48.72
C LYS A 5 13.74 20.15 -48.87
N ARG A 6 14.98 19.79 -48.54
CA ARG A 6 15.37 18.38 -48.42
C ARG A 6 14.67 17.80 -47.20
N THR A 7 13.77 16.85 -47.43
CA THR A 7 13.19 16.05 -46.36
C THR A 7 14.27 15.11 -45.84
N GLN A 8 14.73 15.32 -44.61
CA GLN A 8 15.61 14.36 -43.92
C GLN A 8 14.74 13.18 -43.45
N GLY A 9 15.02 11.98 -43.96
CA GLY A 9 14.37 10.75 -43.52
C GLY A 9 15.11 10.15 -42.32
N PHE A 10 14.36 9.58 -41.38
CA PHE A 10 14.90 8.83 -40.25
C PHE A 10 15.50 7.51 -40.75
N THR A 11 16.73 7.18 -40.37
CA THR A 11 17.37 5.94 -40.79
C THR A 11 16.92 4.76 -39.93
N LEU A 12 16.84 3.56 -40.52
CA LEU A 12 16.51 2.35 -39.77
C LEU A 12 17.55 2.03 -38.69
N ILE A 13 18.82 2.39 -38.92
CA ILE A 13 19.91 2.17 -37.95
C ILE A 13 19.79 3.11 -36.74
N GLU A 14 19.36 4.35 -36.94
CA GLU A 14 19.06 5.27 -35.83
C GLU A 14 17.96 4.70 -34.95
N LEU A 15 16.91 4.10 -35.54
CA LEU A 15 15.82 3.53 -34.75
C LEU A 15 16.27 2.27 -34.01
N LEU A 16 17.12 1.46 -34.64
CA LEU A 16 17.64 0.21 -34.08
C LEU A 16 18.50 0.44 -32.83
N ILE A 17 19.42 1.41 -32.87
CA ILE A 17 20.30 1.69 -31.73
C ILE A 17 19.48 2.26 -30.55
N VAL A 18 18.47 3.08 -30.83
CA VAL A 18 17.60 3.66 -29.80
C VAL A 18 16.83 2.58 -29.04
N ILE A 19 16.19 1.65 -29.74
CA ILE A 19 15.47 0.55 -29.07
C ILE A 19 16.43 -0.39 -28.33
N ALA A 20 17.65 -0.57 -28.82
CA ALA A 20 18.67 -1.38 -28.14
C ALA A 20 19.06 -0.77 -26.78
N ILE A 21 19.31 0.54 -26.74
CA ILE A 21 19.65 1.24 -25.49
C ILE A 21 18.45 1.27 -24.53
N ILE A 22 17.24 1.59 -25.02
CA ILE A 22 16.02 1.55 -24.20
C ILE A 22 15.80 0.14 -23.64
N GLY A 23 16.06 -0.90 -24.43
CA GLY A 23 15.97 -2.30 -23.99
C GLY A 23 16.90 -2.62 -22.83
N ILE A 24 18.16 -2.18 -22.88
CA ILE A 24 19.14 -2.37 -21.80
C ILE A 24 18.70 -1.63 -20.53
N LEU A 25 18.26 -0.37 -20.66
CA LEU A 25 17.80 0.42 -19.52
C LEU A 25 16.53 -0.20 -18.89
N ALA A 26 15.56 -0.59 -19.71
CA ALA A 26 14.31 -1.19 -19.24
C ALA A 26 14.54 -2.52 -18.51
N ALA A 27 15.49 -3.35 -18.98
CA ALA A 27 15.80 -4.63 -18.36
C ALA A 27 16.25 -4.50 -16.89
N VAL A 28 17.02 -3.45 -16.57
CA VAL A 28 17.48 -3.20 -15.19
C VAL A 28 16.44 -2.39 -14.40
N LEU A 29 15.74 -1.47 -15.04
CA LEU A 29 14.84 -0.54 -14.37
C LEU A 29 13.51 -1.18 -13.92
N ILE A 30 12.90 -2.03 -14.76
CA ILE A 30 11.59 -2.63 -14.49
C ILE A 30 11.57 -3.43 -13.17
N PRO A 31 12.49 -4.37 -12.89
CA PRO A 31 12.43 -5.15 -11.64
C PRO A 31 12.60 -4.26 -10.41
N ASN A 32 13.48 -3.25 -10.48
CA ASN A 32 13.67 -2.30 -9.39
C ASN A 32 12.40 -1.48 -9.12
N LEU A 33 11.77 -0.96 -10.18
CA LEU A 33 10.53 -0.20 -10.06
C LEU A 33 9.39 -1.04 -9.46
N LEU A 34 9.27 -2.31 -9.85
CA LEU A 34 8.26 -3.21 -9.29
C LEU A 34 8.49 -3.45 -7.79
N ASN A 35 9.74 -3.66 -7.36
CA ASN A 35 10.06 -3.84 -5.95
C ASN A 35 9.83 -2.56 -5.13
N ALA A 36 10.20 -1.40 -5.68
CA ALA A 36 9.93 -0.11 -5.06
C ALA A 36 8.43 0.13 -4.85
N ARG A 37 7.61 -0.19 -5.86
CA ARG A 37 6.13 -0.11 -5.75
C ARG A 37 5.58 -1.05 -4.70
N LYS A 38 6.05 -2.31 -4.64
CA LYS A 38 5.64 -3.27 -3.61
C LYS A 38 5.97 -2.76 -2.21
N SER A 39 7.18 -2.26 -2.01
CA SER A 39 7.61 -1.67 -0.73
C SER A 39 6.75 -0.46 -0.35
N ALA A 40 6.46 0.44 -1.31
CA ALA A 40 5.59 1.59 -1.08
C ALA A 40 4.18 1.19 -0.65
N ASN A 41 3.58 0.18 -1.30
CA ASN A 41 2.26 -0.33 -0.93
C ASN A 41 2.25 -0.95 0.48
N ASN A 42 3.30 -1.69 0.84
CA ASN A 42 3.44 -2.27 2.18
C ASN A 42 3.55 -1.17 3.25
N THR A 43 4.41 -0.17 3.02
CA THR A 43 4.57 0.98 3.93
C THR A 43 3.27 1.78 4.05
N ALA A 44 2.54 1.99 2.96
CA ALA A 44 1.25 2.66 2.98
C ALA A 44 0.22 1.88 3.81
N ALA A 45 0.19 0.54 3.71
CA ALA A 45 -0.69 -0.29 4.52
C ALA A 45 -0.33 -0.21 6.01
N GLN A 46 0.96 -0.25 6.36
CA GLN A 46 1.41 -0.08 7.75
C GLN A 46 1.06 1.32 8.31
N SER A 47 1.17 2.37 7.49
CA SER A 47 0.78 3.72 7.87
C SER A 47 -0.73 3.81 8.14
N TYR A 48 -1.54 3.25 7.24
CA TYR A 48 -2.99 3.14 7.44
C TYR A 48 -3.33 2.40 8.75
N LEU A 49 -2.62 1.32 9.05
CA LEU A 49 -2.80 0.56 10.30
C LEU A 49 -2.51 1.41 11.54
N ARG A 50 -1.39 2.15 11.54
CA ARG A 50 -1.04 3.04 12.66
C ARG A 50 -2.15 4.08 12.87
N ASN A 51 -2.65 4.67 11.79
CA ASN A 51 -3.76 5.62 11.86
C ASN A 51 -5.04 4.96 12.44
N ALA A 52 -5.34 3.72 12.05
CA ALA A 52 -6.49 2.99 12.56
C ALA A 52 -6.38 2.69 14.06
N VAL A 53 -5.21 2.31 14.56
CA VAL A 53 -4.96 2.13 15.99
C VAL A 53 -5.06 3.46 16.73
N THR A 54 -4.50 4.55 16.19
CA THR A 54 -4.64 5.90 16.78
C THR A 54 -6.10 6.32 16.85
N ALA A 55 -6.90 6.05 15.82
CA ALA A 55 -8.34 6.35 15.82
C ALA A 55 -9.08 5.52 16.88
N ALA A 56 -8.74 4.24 17.02
CA ALA A 56 -9.33 3.37 18.04
C ALA A 56 -9.00 3.82 19.47
N GLU A 57 -7.76 4.27 19.71
CA GLU A 57 -7.36 4.83 21.00
C GLU A 57 -8.04 6.18 21.28
N SER A 58 -8.21 7.02 20.26
CA SER A 58 -9.00 8.25 20.37
C SER A 58 -10.46 7.95 20.69
N ALA A 59 -11.08 6.98 20.01
CA ALA A 59 -12.45 6.54 20.29
C ALA A 59 -12.60 6.03 21.74
N ARG A 60 -11.63 5.23 22.21
CA ARG A 60 -11.57 4.75 23.60
C ARG A 60 -11.49 5.90 24.60
N SER A 61 -10.67 6.91 24.30
CA SER A 61 -10.53 8.12 25.11
C SER A 61 -11.85 8.91 25.21
N ASN A 62 -12.68 8.84 24.16
CA ASN A 62 -13.99 9.47 24.09
C ASN A 62 -15.12 8.58 24.67
N GLY A 63 -14.79 7.47 25.33
CA GLY A 63 -15.77 6.56 25.95
C GLY A 63 -16.37 5.52 25.02
N ILE A 64 -15.94 5.47 23.75
CA ILE A 64 -16.36 4.43 22.80
C ILE A 64 -15.47 3.21 23.00
N SER A 65 -15.98 2.21 23.71
CA SER A 65 -15.26 0.94 23.92
C SER A 65 -15.56 -0.04 22.79
N ILE A 66 -14.51 -0.44 22.07
CA ILE A 66 -14.59 -1.42 21.00
C ILE A 66 -14.28 -2.80 21.62
N THR A 67 -15.31 -3.51 22.06
CA THR A 67 -15.15 -4.76 22.84
C THR A 67 -14.92 -6.02 21.99
N SER A 68 -14.94 -5.88 20.66
CA SER A 68 -14.79 -6.96 19.69
C SER A 68 -13.91 -6.52 18.53
N SER A 69 -13.42 -7.49 17.76
CA SER A 69 -12.69 -7.18 16.53
C SER A 69 -13.54 -6.33 15.59
N THR A 70 -13.04 -5.15 15.23
CA THR A 70 -13.75 -4.18 14.40
C THR A 70 -12.95 -3.82 13.17
N ILE A 71 -13.57 -3.86 12.00
CA ILE A 71 -12.93 -3.48 10.74
C ILE A 71 -12.56 -1.99 10.74
N CYS A 72 -11.42 -1.63 10.14
CA CYS A 72 -10.90 -0.26 10.22
C CYS A 72 -11.78 0.77 9.48
N THR A 73 -12.64 0.33 8.56
CA THR A 73 -13.64 1.17 7.88
C THR A 73 -14.90 1.43 8.71
N ASN A 74 -14.97 0.93 9.95
CA ASN A 74 -16.04 1.30 10.86
C ASN A 74 -16.02 2.84 11.08
N PRO A 75 -17.17 3.54 11.05
CA PRO A 75 -17.24 4.99 11.26
C PRO A 75 -16.71 5.48 12.62
N SER A 76 -16.69 4.60 13.62
CA SER A 76 -16.10 4.88 14.94
C SER A 76 -14.56 4.80 14.93
N LEU A 77 -13.98 4.41 13.80
CA LEU A 77 -12.54 4.32 13.54
C LEU A 77 -12.17 5.30 12.41
N LEU A 78 -11.73 4.80 11.25
CA LEU A 78 -11.35 5.63 10.10
C LEU A 78 -12.51 5.90 9.15
N GLY A 79 -13.55 5.07 9.18
CA GLY A 79 -14.63 5.15 8.20
C GLY A 79 -14.17 4.88 6.76
N GLY A 80 -15.07 5.13 5.81
CA GLY A 80 -14.75 5.15 4.39
C GLY A 80 -14.37 3.80 3.78
N ASN A 81 -13.61 3.85 2.69
CA ASN A 81 -13.12 2.69 1.96
C ASN A 81 -11.63 2.47 2.22
N TYR A 82 -11.17 1.22 2.11
CA TYR A 82 -9.74 0.93 2.14
C TYR A 82 -9.01 1.62 0.97
N PRO A 83 -7.80 2.17 1.19
CA PRO A 83 -6.94 2.55 0.09
C PRO A 83 -6.52 1.30 -0.71
N SER A 84 -6.11 1.46 -1.97
CA SER A 84 -5.69 0.35 -2.84
C SER A 84 -4.46 -0.43 -2.35
N SER A 85 -3.74 0.11 -1.35
CA SER A 85 -2.64 -0.56 -0.67
C SER A 85 -3.10 -1.57 0.39
N VAL A 86 -4.38 -1.58 0.79
CA VAL A 86 -4.95 -2.37 1.88
C VAL A 86 -6.10 -3.23 1.37
N THR A 87 -6.10 -4.52 1.71
CA THR A 87 -7.16 -5.48 1.35
C THR A 87 -7.99 -5.91 2.55
N ALA A 88 -7.43 -5.85 3.75
CA ALA A 88 -8.13 -6.10 5.00
C ALA A 88 -7.48 -5.29 6.13
N CYS A 89 -8.29 -4.83 7.08
CA CYS A 89 -7.79 -4.19 8.29
C CYS A 89 -8.81 -4.36 9.42
N TYR A 90 -8.36 -4.76 10.59
CA TYR A 90 -9.21 -4.80 11.79
C TYR A 90 -8.42 -4.46 13.04
N ILE A 91 -9.14 -4.02 14.06
CA ILE A 91 -8.62 -3.61 15.36
C ILE A 91 -9.24 -4.49 16.43
N ASN A 92 -8.41 -5.00 17.34
CA ASN A 92 -8.80 -5.64 18.58
C ASN A 92 -8.44 -4.72 19.74
N GLN A 93 -9.43 -4.31 20.52
CA GLN A 93 -9.20 -3.50 21.71
C GLN A 93 -9.53 -4.33 22.95
N SER A 94 -8.62 -4.27 23.93
CA SER A 94 -8.71 -4.97 25.21
C SER A 94 -8.41 -4.00 26.35
N ALA A 95 -8.66 -4.42 27.58
CA ALA A 95 -8.24 -3.68 28.78
C ALA A 95 -6.72 -3.43 28.80
N ASN A 96 -5.94 -4.30 28.15
CA ASN A 96 -4.49 -4.20 28.08
C ASN A 96 -3.98 -3.33 26.91
N GLY A 97 -4.86 -2.77 26.09
CA GLY A 97 -4.50 -1.90 24.96
C GLY A 97 -5.15 -2.30 23.64
N THR A 98 -4.83 -1.54 22.58
CA THR A 98 -5.33 -1.77 21.23
C THR A 98 -4.27 -2.37 20.33
N VAL A 99 -4.64 -3.42 19.61
CA VAL A 99 -3.80 -4.09 18.62
C VAL A 99 -4.51 -4.09 17.27
N GLY A 100 -3.85 -3.56 16.27
CA GLY A 100 -4.36 -3.55 14.90
C GLY A 100 -3.68 -4.60 14.02
N TYR A 101 -4.39 -5.02 12.97
CA TYR A 101 -3.92 -5.93 11.94
C TYR A 101 -4.27 -5.36 10.56
N VAL A 102 -3.37 -5.47 9.59
CA VAL A 102 -3.58 -5.04 8.20
C VAL A 102 -3.01 -6.04 7.22
N THR A 103 -3.70 -6.26 6.11
CA THR A 103 -3.21 -6.99 4.94
C THR A 103 -3.02 -6.00 3.80
N SER A 104 -1.80 -5.97 3.25
CA SER A 104 -1.48 -5.18 2.07
C SER A 104 -2.02 -5.85 0.80
N SER A 105 -2.20 -5.06 -0.27
CA SER A 105 -2.49 -5.57 -1.62
C SER A 105 -1.42 -6.51 -2.19
N ASN A 106 -0.24 -6.59 -1.57
CA ASN A 106 0.78 -7.60 -1.88
C ASN A 106 0.66 -8.89 -1.04
N SER A 107 -0.49 -9.11 -0.39
CA SER A 107 -0.75 -10.26 0.50
C SER A 107 0.22 -10.38 1.68
N GLN A 108 0.83 -9.27 2.09
CA GLN A 108 1.67 -9.19 3.27
C GLN A 108 0.88 -8.64 4.44
N SER A 109 1.01 -9.29 5.59
CA SER A 109 0.21 -8.98 6.77
C SER A 109 1.08 -8.42 7.88
N TYR A 110 0.58 -7.39 8.55
CA TYR A 110 1.28 -6.69 9.61
C TYR A 110 0.38 -6.50 10.83
N GLN A 111 0.99 -6.52 12.00
CA GLN A 111 0.36 -6.24 13.28
C GLN A 111 1.03 -5.01 13.90
N PHE A 112 0.24 -4.18 14.58
CA PHE A 112 0.72 -3.02 15.33
C PHE A 112 0.08 -3.02 16.72
N ASP A 113 0.91 -3.06 17.76
CA ASP A 113 0.50 -3.10 19.17
C ASP A 113 0.53 -1.73 19.86
N GLY A 114 0.72 -0.65 19.10
CA GLY A 114 0.91 0.71 19.61
C GLY A 114 2.38 1.11 19.75
N SER A 115 3.33 0.17 19.71
CA SER A 115 4.77 0.45 19.80
C SER A 115 5.53 -0.01 18.54
N THR A 116 5.33 -1.25 18.11
CA THR A 116 6.11 -1.86 17.03
C THR A 116 5.21 -2.46 15.96
N VAL A 117 5.66 -2.38 14.71
CA VAL A 117 5.01 -3.08 13.59
C VAL A 117 5.79 -4.35 13.32
N VAL A 118 5.12 -5.49 13.37
CA VAL A 118 5.70 -6.81 13.10
C VAL A 118 4.95 -7.49 11.96
N SER A 119 5.64 -8.33 11.20
CA SER A 119 5.00 -9.22 10.24
C SER A 119 4.10 -10.21 10.98
N SER A 120 2.88 -10.39 10.50
CA SER A 120 1.89 -11.29 11.08
C SER A 120 1.50 -12.37 10.08
N SER A 121 1.26 -13.59 10.54
CA SER A 121 0.60 -14.64 9.74
C SER A 121 -0.93 -14.51 9.76
N THR A 122 -1.48 -13.69 10.66
CA THR A 122 -2.90 -13.47 10.87
C THR A 122 -3.25 -12.04 10.47
N ALA A 123 -3.81 -11.90 9.26
CA ALA A 123 -4.67 -10.78 8.93
C ALA A 123 -5.83 -11.27 8.05
N ALA A 124 -6.40 -12.41 8.44
CA ALA A 124 -7.75 -12.75 8.01
C ALA A 124 -8.70 -11.87 8.81
N LEU A 125 -9.67 -11.24 8.14
CA LEU A 125 -10.83 -10.68 8.83
C LEU A 125 -11.33 -11.74 9.81
N PRO A 126 -11.60 -11.40 11.09
CA PRO A 126 -12.40 -12.31 11.90
C PRO A 126 -13.68 -12.52 11.11
N THR A 127 -13.96 -13.79 10.82
CA THR A 127 -15.26 -14.18 10.29
C THR A 127 -16.29 -13.73 11.33
N LEU A 128 -17.06 -12.70 11.00
CA LEU A 128 -18.20 -12.29 11.81
C LEU A 128 -19.09 -13.53 12.01
N PRO A 129 -19.60 -13.80 13.23
CA PRO A 129 -20.61 -14.84 13.44
C PRO A 129 -21.90 -14.52 12.67
#